data_AF-K2ETP9-F1
#
_entry.id   AF-K2ETP9-F1
#
_cell.length_a   1.000
_cell.length_b   1.000
_cell.length_c   1.000
_cell.angle_alpha   90.00
_cell.angle_beta   90.00
_cell.angle_gamma   90.00
#
_symmetry.space_group_name_H-M   'P 1'
#
loop_
_entity.id
_entity.type
_entity.pdbx_description
1 polymer ?
#
loop_
_entity_poly.entity_id
_entity_poly.type
_entity_poly.pdbx_seq_one_letter_code
_entity_poly.pdbx_strand_id
1 'polypeptide(L)'
;MQNLPFNDIWTLYSLAAHTPEYRKRYTRALKKLISSDDVQPAILDTACGIGFPSVDLYNEGFINLSCSDASEEALQTIKETINHQVYVFQSQWEELSERTSTRFDVVLNVDNSLVYMDGWNGRPLAGTLESIFERILTALGNFYKCLKPGGKLIVALTKKNSKGRVIDKIIFPEIAYKGEKVKFTWEVTFDWRTRIKTCAIYTNFKNQENKVVIKSYIITLEELRSLIEKAGFINIHTVKIPGIRDDLCVGYKP
;
A
#
# COMPACT_ATOMS: atom_id res chain seq x y z
N MET A 1 22.47 -22.59 -0.73
CA MET A 1 21.25 -22.30 -1.50
C MET A 1 20.82 -20.90 -1.14
N GLN A 2 20.76 -19.99 -2.10
CA GLN A 2 20.37 -18.60 -1.83
C GLN A 2 18.89 -18.48 -2.18
N ASN A 3 18.05 -18.49 -1.15
CA ASN A 3 16.62 -18.22 -1.31
C ASN A 3 16.44 -16.81 -1.91
N LEU A 4 15.39 -16.62 -2.70
CA LEU A 4 15.04 -15.30 -3.22
C LEU A 4 14.82 -14.34 -2.02
N PRO A 5 15.56 -13.22 -1.89
CA PRO A 5 15.38 -12.26 -0.82
C PRO A 5 13.92 -11.82 -0.71
N PHE A 6 13.44 -11.54 0.50
CA PHE A 6 12.06 -11.16 0.74
C PHE A 6 11.63 -9.93 -0.09
N ASN A 7 12.53 -8.96 -0.29
CA ASN A 7 12.23 -7.78 -1.11
C ASN A 7 12.22 -8.05 -2.62
N ASP A 8 12.93 -9.08 -3.09
CA ASP A 8 12.84 -9.51 -4.48
C ASP A 8 11.41 -9.97 -4.80
N ILE A 9 10.66 -10.50 -3.83
CA ILE A 9 9.25 -10.90 -4.03
C ILE A 9 8.37 -9.71 -4.41
N TRP A 10 8.59 -8.55 -3.81
CA TRP A 10 7.82 -7.34 -4.12
C TRP A 10 8.21 -6.73 -5.45
N THR A 11 9.48 -6.88 -5.83
CA THR A 11 9.93 -6.55 -7.19
C THR A 11 9.24 -7.46 -8.21
N LEU A 12 9.22 -8.78 -7.98
CA LEU A 12 8.51 -9.74 -8.82
C LEU A 12 7.01 -9.42 -8.91
N TYR A 13 6.37 -9.12 -7.77
CA TYR A 13 4.96 -8.72 -7.75
C TYR A 13 4.73 -7.45 -8.55
N SER A 14 5.57 -6.41 -8.39
CA SER A 14 5.45 -5.17 -9.14
C SER A 14 5.58 -5.42 -10.64
N LEU A 15 6.56 -6.22 -11.08
CA LEU A 15 6.73 -6.59 -12.49
C LEU A 15 5.53 -7.37 -13.05
N ALA A 16 4.99 -8.31 -12.27
CA ALA A 16 3.89 -9.16 -12.69
C ALA A 16 2.53 -8.46 -12.68
N ALA A 17 2.30 -7.59 -11.70
CA ALA A 17 0.98 -7.10 -11.35
C ALA A 17 0.79 -5.61 -11.64
N HIS A 18 1.85 -4.81 -11.59
CA HIS A 18 1.86 -3.39 -11.98
C HIS A 18 2.28 -3.24 -13.43
N THR A 19 1.53 -3.89 -14.33
CA THR A 19 1.71 -3.73 -15.78
C THR A 19 1.67 -2.24 -16.18
N PRO A 20 2.29 -1.84 -17.30
CA PRO A 20 2.27 -0.44 -17.74
C PRO A 20 0.87 0.15 -17.83
N GLU A 21 -0.10 -0.64 -18.32
CA GLU A 21 -1.50 -0.22 -18.42
C GLU A 21 -2.16 -0.08 -17.03
N TYR A 22 -1.87 -0.97 -16.09
CA TYR A 22 -2.34 -0.85 -14.71
C TYR A 22 -1.80 0.43 -14.06
N ARG A 23 -0.49 0.66 -14.14
CA ARG A 23 0.19 1.85 -13.61
C ARG A 23 -0.44 3.12 -14.16
N LYS A 24 -0.58 3.22 -15.49
CA LYS A 24 -1.20 4.37 -16.16
C LYS A 24 -2.62 4.65 -15.68
N ARG A 25 -3.45 3.61 -15.53
CA ARG A 25 -4.83 3.74 -15.02
C ARG A 25 -4.86 4.19 -13.57
N TYR A 26 -4.03 3.58 -12.72
CA TYR A 26 -3.96 3.88 -11.31
C TYR A 26 -3.48 5.31 -11.06
N THR A 27 -2.37 5.71 -11.70
CA THR A 27 -1.80 7.07 -11.60
C THR A 27 -2.77 8.12 -12.13
N ARG A 28 -3.46 7.87 -13.24
CA ARG A 28 -4.51 8.79 -13.73
C ARG A 28 -5.64 8.95 -12.73
N ALA A 29 -6.07 7.87 -12.08
CA ALA A 29 -7.11 7.93 -11.08
C ALA A 29 -6.66 8.72 -9.84
N LEU A 30 -5.45 8.47 -9.34
CA LEU A 30 -4.88 9.27 -8.25
C LEU A 30 -4.73 10.74 -8.64
N LYS A 31 -4.24 11.06 -9.83
CA LYS A 31 -4.12 12.44 -10.33
C LYS A 31 -5.45 13.17 -10.28
N LYS A 32 -6.56 12.55 -10.72
CA LYS A 32 -7.90 13.13 -10.61
C LYS A 32 -8.34 13.40 -9.16
N LEU A 33 -7.90 12.56 -8.22
CA LEU A 33 -8.22 12.73 -6.81
C LEU A 33 -7.29 13.72 -6.12
N ILE A 34 -6.05 13.87 -6.58
CA ILE A 34 -5.00 14.69 -6.00
C ILE A 34 -5.09 16.13 -6.50
N SER A 35 -5.21 16.33 -7.82
CA SER A 35 -5.15 17.64 -8.45
C SER A 35 -6.28 18.56 -7.99
N SER A 36 -5.92 19.81 -7.73
CA SER A 36 -6.77 21.00 -7.86
C SER A 36 -6.19 21.85 -9.00
N ASP A 37 -7.02 22.65 -9.67
CA ASP A 37 -6.66 23.28 -10.94
C ASP A 37 -5.51 24.32 -10.83
N ASP A 38 -5.16 24.80 -9.63
CA ASP A 38 -4.28 25.97 -9.49
C ASP A 38 -3.06 25.79 -8.54
N VAL A 39 -2.88 24.65 -7.85
CA VAL A 39 -1.79 24.49 -6.85
C VAL A 39 -1.17 23.09 -6.91
N GLN A 40 0.17 23.02 -6.90
CA GLN A 40 0.91 21.77 -6.73
C GLN A 40 0.79 21.26 -5.27
N PRO A 41 0.06 20.16 -5.02
CA PRO A 41 -0.18 19.70 -3.65
C PRO A 41 1.08 19.07 -3.05
N ALA A 42 1.30 19.31 -1.75
CA ALA A 42 2.25 18.53 -0.98
C ALA A 42 1.64 17.15 -0.67
N ILE A 43 2.30 16.09 -1.12
CA ILE A 43 1.82 14.71 -1.02
C ILE A 43 2.77 13.90 -0.13
N LEU A 44 2.22 13.12 0.79
CA LEU A 44 2.96 12.08 1.51
C LEU A 44 2.43 10.70 1.11
N ASP A 45 3.28 9.87 0.53
CA ASP A 45 3.03 8.43 0.39
C ASP A 45 3.58 7.69 1.60
N THR A 46 2.68 7.13 2.42
CA THR A 46 3.03 6.52 3.71
C THR A 46 3.51 5.07 3.60
N ALA A 47 3.37 4.46 2.43
CA ALA A 47 3.71 3.08 2.16
C ALA A 47 4.33 2.98 0.76
N CYS A 48 5.37 3.78 0.53
CA CYS A 48 5.89 3.98 -0.83
C CYS A 48 6.53 2.72 -1.41
N GLY A 49 6.93 1.76 -0.57
CA GLY A 49 7.61 0.54 -0.97
C GLY A 49 8.78 0.85 -1.90
N ILE A 50 8.86 0.09 -2.99
CA ILE A 50 9.87 0.28 -4.06
C ILE A 50 9.49 1.37 -5.07
N GLY A 51 8.44 2.15 -4.81
CA GLY A 51 8.13 3.38 -5.54
C GLY A 51 6.80 3.42 -6.31
N PHE A 52 5.99 2.37 -6.36
CA PHE A 52 4.65 2.49 -6.95
C PHE A 52 3.63 2.94 -5.88
N PRO A 53 2.81 3.98 -6.11
CA PRO A 53 2.69 4.82 -7.32
C PRO A 53 3.52 6.12 -7.26
N SER A 54 4.31 6.34 -6.21
CA SER A 54 5.10 7.56 -6.00
C SER A 54 5.97 7.99 -7.19
N VAL A 55 6.72 7.05 -7.80
CA VAL A 55 7.55 7.28 -8.99
C VAL A 55 6.69 7.69 -10.18
N ASP A 56 5.54 7.03 -10.36
CA ASP A 56 4.62 7.32 -11.46
C ASP A 56 3.97 8.70 -11.30
N LEU A 57 3.65 9.12 -10.07
CA LEU A 57 3.16 10.47 -9.75
C LEU A 57 4.24 11.52 -10.00
N TYR A 58 5.47 11.27 -9.55
CA TYR A 58 6.60 12.16 -9.79
C TYR A 58 6.82 12.38 -11.31
N ASN A 59 6.80 11.31 -12.10
CA ASN A 59 6.90 11.37 -13.57
C ASN A 59 5.73 12.12 -14.24
N GLU A 60 4.57 12.22 -13.58
CA GLU A 60 3.41 12.99 -14.03
C GLU A 60 3.44 14.46 -13.58
N GLY A 61 4.54 14.90 -12.95
CA GLY A 61 4.81 16.29 -12.58
C GLY A 61 4.53 16.64 -11.11
N PHE A 62 4.19 15.67 -10.26
CA PHE A 62 4.02 15.91 -8.82
C PHE A 62 5.36 15.95 -8.10
N ILE A 63 6.00 17.12 -8.08
CA ILE A 63 7.35 17.30 -7.51
C ILE A 63 7.36 17.50 -5.99
N ASN A 64 6.25 17.94 -5.38
CA ASN A 64 6.11 18.14 -3.94
C ASN A 64 5.72 16.84 -3.22
N LEU A 65 6.47 15.77 -3.50
CA LEU A 65 6.24 14.44 -2.95
C LEU A 65 7.17 14.16 -1.77
N SER A 66 6.68 13.45 -0.78
CA SER A 66 7.46 12.80 0.27
C SER A 66 7.04 11.34 0.36
N CYS A 67 7.98 10.47 0.67
CA CYS A 67 7.79 9.03 0.69
C CYS A 67 8.28 8.48 2.02
N SER A 68 7.48 7.64 2.66
CA SER A 68 7.89 6.87 3.83
C SER A 68 7.54 5.40 3.69
N ASP A 69 8.34 4.57 4.35
CA ASP A 69 8.11 3.14 4.49
C ASP A 69 8.82 2.63 5.75
N ALA A 70 8.42 1.47 6.27
CA ALA A 70 9.12 0.82 7.36
C ALA A 70 10.38 0.07 6.89
N SER A 71 10.45 -0.28 5.60
CA SER A 71 11.56 -1.04 4.99
C SER A 71 12.65 -0.13 4.44
N GLU A 72 13.81 -0.07 5.11
CA GLU A 72 14.96 0.73 4.64
C GLU A 72 15.45 0.29 3.24
N GLU A 73 15.41 -1.00 2.94
CA GLU A 73 15.82 -1.53 1.63
C GLU A 73 14.84 -1.11 0.51
N ALA A 74 13.53 -1.03 0.80
CA ALA A 74 12.57 -0.47 -0.14
C ALA A 74 12.82 1.03 -0.37
N LEU A 75 13.15 1.77 0.69
CA LEU A 75 13.49 3.19 0.63
C LEU A 75 14.77 3.44 -0.19
N GLN A 76 15.75 2.55 -0.12
CA GLN A 76 16.94 2.63 -0.97
C GLN A 76 16.59 2.49 -2.45
N THR A 77 15.70 1.55 -2.79
CA THR A 77 15.24 1.30 -4.17
C THR A 77 14.55 2.53 -4.77
N ILE A 78 13.65 3.17 -4.01
CA ILE A 78 12.95 4.37 -4.50
C ILE A 78 13.90 5.57 -4.61
N LYS A 79 14.84 5.76 -3.67
CA LYS A 79 15.85 6.84 -3.74
C LYS A 79 16.69 6.76 -5.02
N GLU A 80 17.10 5.56 -5.40
CA GLU A 80 17.83 5.30 -6.64
C GLU A 80 16.97 5.58 -7.87
N THR A 81 15.70 5.19 -7.83
CA THR A 81 14.77 5.35 -8.96
C THR A 81 14.45 6.82 -9.28
N ILE A 82 14.32 7.68 -8.26
CA ILE A 82 14.00 9.11 -8.41
C ILE A 82 15.20 10.03 -8.16
N ASN A 83 16.41 9.47 -8.17
CA ASN A 83 17.67 10.19 -8.05
C ASN A 83 17.70 11.22 -6.90
N HIS A 84 17.23 10.82 -5.72
CA HIS A 84 17.20 11.64 -4.49
C HIS A 84 16.41 12.97 -4.55
N GLN A 85 15.53 13.16 -5.55
CA GLN A 85 14.78 14.42 -5.71
C GLN A 85 13.54 14.55 -4.83
N VAL A 86 13.14 13.45 -4.18
CA VAL A 86 11.99 13.38 -3.28
C VAL A 86 12.50 13.11 -1.88
N TYR A 87 11.86 13.71 -0.89
CA TYR A 87 12.18 13.44 0.50
C TYR A 87 11.71 12.03 0.88
N VAL A 88 12.66 11.14 1.15
CA VAL A 88 12.42 9.73 1.49
C VAL A 88 12.91 9.47 2.91
N PHE A 89 12.05 8.95 3.80
CA PHE A 89 12.40 8.71 5.20
C PHE A 89 11.78 7.43 5.76
N GLN A 90 12.51 6.75 6.65
CA GLN A 90 12.00 5.56 7.32
C GLN A 90 11.05 5.93 8.45
N SER A 91 9.89 5.26 8.47
CA SER A 91 8.87 5.44 9.50
C SER A 91 7.93 4.24 9.56
N GLN A 92 7.57 3.82 10.76
CA GLN A 92 6.32 3.09 10.97
C GLN A 92 5.14 4.07 11.00
N TRP A 93 3.90 3.57 10.83
CA TRP A 93 2.73 4.45 10.78
C TRP A 93 2.37 5.01 12.16
N GLU A 94 2.69 4.28 13.22
CA GLU A 94 2.42 4.65 14.62
C GLU A 94 3.24 5.86 15.08
N GLU A 95 4.42 6.07 14.50
CA GLU A 95 5.34 7.18 14.79
C GLU A 95 5.35 8.26 13.69
N LEU A 96 4.59 8.07 12.60
CA LEU A 96 4.72 8.88 11.38
C LEU A 96 4.60 10.39 11.62
N SER A 97 3.68 10.80 12.49
CA SER A 97 3.48 12.23 12.77
C SER A 97 4.62 12.89 13.57
N GLU A 98 5.48 12.09 14.19
CA GLU A 98 6.67 12.54 14.92
C GLU A 98 7.90 12.58 14.01
N ARG A 99 7.90 11.79 12.93
CA ARG A 99 9.00 11.70 11.96
C ARG A 99 9.03 12.86 10.96
N THR A 100 7.97 13.67 10.89
CA THR A 100 7.93 14.86 10.04
C THR A 100 7.11 16.00 10.65
N SER A 101 7.68 17.20 10.65
CA SER A 101 6.96 18.44 10.99
C SER A 101 6.16 18.99 9.82
N THR A 102 6.41 18.51 8.60
CA THR A 102 5.67 18.92 7.39
C THR A 102 4.20 18.53 7.52
N ARG A 103 3.34 19.38 6.95
CA ARG A 103 1.92 19.09 6.79
C ARG A 103 1.57 19.03 5.32
N PHE A 104 0.81 18.02 4.94
CA PHE A 104 0.54 17.67 3.56
C PHE A 104 -0.89 18.02 3.17
N ASP A 105 -1.08 18.33 1.90
CA ASP A 105 -2.41 18.50 1.30
C ASP A 105 -3.05 17.14 1.02
N VAL A 106 -2.21 16.12 0.75
CA VAL A 106 -2.63 14.74 0.50
C VAL A 106 -1.77 13.76 1.27
N VAL A 107 -2.39 12.79 1.93
CA VAL A 107 -1.72 11.60 2.49
C VAL A 107 -2.26 10.36 1.77
N LEU A 108 -1.36 9.52 1.27
CA LEU A 108 -1.67 8.29 0.55
C LEU A 108 -1.27 7.07 1.38
N ASN A 109 -2.14 6.07 1.42
CA ASN A 109 -1.81 4.69 1.82
C ASN A 109 -2.49 3.73 0.85
N VAL A 110 -1.82 3.43 -0.25
CA VAL A 110 -2.43 2.85 -1.45
C VAL A 110 -1.90 1.45 -1.77
N ASP A 111 -2.39 0.81 -2.85
CA ASP A 111 -2.08 -0.58 -3.25
C ASP A 111 -2.33 -1.61 -2.12
N ASN A 112 -3.43 -1.42 -1.38
CA ASN A 112 -3.87 -2.30 -0.30
C ASN A 112 -2.81 -2.45 0.83
N SER A 113 -2.03 -1.41 1.11
CA SER A 113 -0.95 -1.47 2.08
C SER A 113 -1.42 -1.56 3.54
N LEU A 114 -2.43 -0.78 3.94
CA LEU A 114 -2.88 -0.62 5.34
C LEU A 114 -3.09 -1.95 6.09
N VAL A 115 -3.64 -2.96 5.41
CA VAL A 115 -3.95 -4.25 6.04
C VAL A 115 -2.72 -5.06 6.44
N TYR A 116 -1.53 -4.67 6.00
CA TYR A 116 -0.28 -5.35 6.33
C TYR A 116 0.45 -4.74 7.53
N MET A 117 -0.13 -3.81 8.30
CA MET A 117 0.59 -3.09 9.37
C MET A 117 1.39 -3.96 10.35
N ASP A 118 0.88 -5.14 10.71
CA ASP A 118 1.58 -6.11 11.56
C ASP A 118 2.09 -7.33 10.77
N GLY A 119 1.83 -7.38 9.46
CA GLY A 119 2.28 -8.43 8.56
C GLY A 119 3.77 -8.36 8.21
N TRP A 120 4.44 -7.27 8.59
CA TRP A 120 5.84 -7.00 8.29
C TRP A 120 6.73 -7.22 9.52
N ASN A 121 8.01 -7.54 9.26
CA ASN A 121 9.09 -7.58 10.26
C ASN A 121 8.85 -8.51 11.45
N GLY A 122 8.05 -9.57 11.28
CA GLY A 122 7.82 -10.59 12.31
C GLY A 122 7.01 -10.11 13.50
N ARG A 123 6.29 -8.98 13.38
CA ARG A 123 5.39 -8.51 14.43
C ARG A 123 4.27 -9.51 14.67
N PRO A 124 3.85 -9.71 15.94
CA PRO A 124 2.69 -10.52 16.22
C PRO A 124 1.44 -9.81 15.70
N LEU A 125 0.64 -10.54 14.92
CA LEU A 125 -0.70 -10.09 14.53
C LEU A 125 -1.58 -9.96 15.78
N ALA A 126 -2.42 -8.95 15.80
CA ALA A 126 -3.50 -8.82 16.76
C ALA A 126 -4.45 -10.04 16.66
N GLY A 127 -4.85 -10.56 17.82
CA GLY A 127 -5.67 -11.78 17.91
C GLY A 127 -7.18 -11.53 17.94
N THR A 128 -7.63 -10.26 18.03
CA THR A 128 -9.04 -9.88 18.15
C THR A 128 -9.38 -8.75 17.19
N LEU A 129 -10.66 -8.64 16.81
CA LEU A 129 -11.15 -7.57 15.93
C LEU A 129 -10.93 -6.18 16.55
N GLU A 130 -11.25 -6.01 17.84
CA GLU A 130 -10.98 -4.76 18.58
C GLU A 130 -9.52 -4.33 18.44
N SER A 131 -8.57 -5.21 18.74
CA SER A 131 -7.15 -4.86 18.70
C SER A 131 -6.65 -4.60 17.28
N ILE A 132 -7.23 -5.24 16.26
CA ILE A 132 -6.94 -4.91 14.86
C ILE A 132 -7.41 -3.47 14.56
N PHE A 133 -8.62 -3.13 14.97
CA PHE A 133 -9.20 -1.81 14.73
C PHE A 133 -8.48 -0.70 15.49
N GLU A 134 -8.06 -0.93 16.73
CA GLU A 134 -7.24 0.00 17.51
C GLU A 134 -5.90 0.33 16.84
N ARG A 135 -5.25 -0.67 16.25
CA ARG A 135 -4.01 -0.47 15.50
C ARG A 135 -4.25 0.36 14.24
N ILE A 136 -5.28 0.01 13.46
CA ILE A 136 -5.67 0.77 12.28
C ILE A 136 -6.00 2.22 12.65
N LEU A 137 -6.75 2.44 13.74
CA LEU A 137 -7.06 3.79 14.23
C LEU A 137 -5.82 4.57 14.64
N THR A 138 -4.83 3.92 15.26
CA THR A 138 -3.54 4.53 15.58
C THR A 138 -2.81 5.02 14.32
N ALA A 139 -2.77 4.20 13.27
CA ALA A 139 -2.17 4.59 11.98
C ALA A 139 -2.96 5.74 11.32
N LEU A 140 -4.29 5.64 11.25
CA LEU A 140 -5.15 6.67 10.67
C LEU A 140 -5.05 8.00 11.44
N GLY A 141 -4.94 7.97 12.77
CA GLY A 141 -4.73 9.15 13.59
C GLY A 141 -3.39 9.83 13.32
N ASN A 142 -2.33 9.07 13.04
CA ASN A 142 -1.06 9.63 12.60
C ASN A 142 -1.16 10.24 11.20
N PHE A 143 -1.86 9.59 10.27
CA PHE A 143 -2.13 10.15 8.93
C PHE A 143 -2.89 11.48 9.04
N TYR A 144 -3.89 11.55 9.93
CA TYR A 144 -4.65 12.76 10.21
C TYR A 144 -3.77 13.90 10.74
N LYS A 145 -2.82 13.60 11.63
CA LYS A 145 -1.87 14.60 12.16
C LYS A 145 -0.92 15.14 11.08
N CYS A 146 -0.57 14.33 10.08
CA CYS A 146 0.26 14.75 8.94
C CYS A 146 -0.47 15.66 7.96
N LEU A 147 -1.81 15.73 7.97
CA LEU A 147 -2.58 16.57 7.05
C LEU A 147 -2.72 18.02 7.55
N LYS A 148 -2.76 18.96 6.61
CA LYS A 148 -3.29 20.32 6.85
C LYS A 148 -4.82 20.27 7.04
N PRO A 149 -5.44 21.27 7.70
CA PRO A 149 -6.89 21.49 7.60
C PRO A 149 -7.33 21.55 6.13
N GLY A 150 -8.43 20.90 5.80
CA GLY A 150 -8.90 20.72 4.41
C GLY A 150 -8.13 19.69 3.58
N GLY A 151 -7.03 19.13 4.10
CA GLY A 151 -6.26 18.08 3.43
C GLY A 151 -7.03 16.76 3.32
N LYS A 152 -6.64 15.91 2.37
CA LYS A 152 -7.33 14.63 2.08
C LYS A 152 -6.46 13.41 2.32
N LEU A 153 -7.05 12.39 2.92
CA LEU A 153 -6.52 11.05 3.03
C LEU A 153 -7.09 10.18 1.89
N ILE A 154 -6.24 9.38 1.26
CA ILE A 154 -6.63 8.39 0.26
C ILE A 154 -6.06 7.03 0.66
N VAL A 155 -6.94 6.09 1.02
CA VAL A 155 -6.58 4.71 1.39
C VAL A 155 -7.12 3.73 0.36
N ALA A 156 -6.29 2.83 -0.14
CA ALA A 156 -6.74 1.76 -1.03
C ALA A 156 -7.05 0.48 -0.25
N LEU A 157 -8.13 -0.20 -0.62
CA LEU A 157 -8.47 -1.53 -0.11
C LEU A 157 -8.81 -2.45 -1.27
N THR A 158 -8.28 -3.67 -1.26
CA THR A 158 -8.51 -4.62 -2.35
C THR A 158 -9.97 -5.05 -2.46
N LYS A 159 -10.50 -5.04 -3.69
CA LYS A 159 -11.85 -5.54 -4.01
C LYS A 159 -12.02 -7.03 -3.68
N LYS A 160 -10.91 -7.76 -3.50
CA LYS A 160 -10.90 -9.18 -3.17
C LYS A 160 -11.24 -9.46 -1.69
N ASN A 161 -11.25 -8.46 -0.81
CA ASN A 161 -11.70 -8.62 0.57
C ASN A 161 -13.24 -8.65 0.66
N SER A 162 -13.85 -9.68 0.06
CA SER A 162 -15.31 -9.87 0.03
C SER A 162 -15.73 -10.90 1.09
N LYS A 163 -16.69 -10.56 1.95
CA LYS A 163 -17.19 -11.45 3.02
C LYS A 163 -17.58 -12.82 2.45
N GLY A 164 -17.17 -13.89 3.15
CA GLY A 164 -17.44 -15.28 2.74
C GLY A 164 -16.45 -15.86 1.72
N ARG A 165 -15.51 -15.08 1.20
CA ARG A 165 -14.37 -15.63 0.45
C ARG A 165 -13.51 -16.47 1.39
N VAL A 166 -13.10 -17.66 0.96
CA VAL A 166 -12.31 -18.62 1.76
C VAL A 166 -10.93 -18.86 1.16
N ILE A 167 -10.85 -18.99 -0.16
CA ILE A 167 -9.59 -19.21 -0.90
C ILE A 167 -9.58 -18.41 -2.20
N ASP A 168 -8.39 -18.01 -2.65
CA ASP A 168 -8.14 -17.45 -3.97
C ASP A 168 -6.78 -17.98 -4.46
N LYS A 169 -6.65 -18.19 -5.77
CA LYS A 169 -5.39 -18.59 -6.39
C LYS A 169 -5.12 -17.69 -7.58
N ILE A 170 -3.97 -17.03 -7.57
CA ILE A 170 -3.57 -16.07 -8.60
C ILE A 170 -2.31 -16.61 -9.26
N ILE A 171 -2.43 -16.97 -10.53
CA ILE A 171 -1.30 -17.34 -11.37
C ILE A 171 -0.92 -16.10 -12.16
N PHE A 172 0.28 -15.60 -11.97
CA PHE A 172 0.78 -14.45 -12.71
C PHE A 172 1.43 -14.89 -14.02
N PRO A 173 1.50 -13.99 -15.03
CA PRO A 173 2.33 -14.21 -16.19
C PRO A 173 3.78 -14.50 -15.79
N GLU A 174 4.48 -15.30 -16.60
CA GLU A 174 5.92 -15.49 -16.44
C GLU A 174 6.64 -14.15 -16.69
N ILE A 175 7.51 -13.76 -15.77
CA ILE A 175 8.23 -12.48 -15.83
C ILE A 175 9.73 -12.72 -15.97
N ALA A 176 10.41 -11.79 -16.66
CA ALA A 176 11.86 -11.76 -16.72
C ALA A 176 12.41 -11.00 -15.50
N TYR A 177 13.32 -11.63 -14.75
CA TYR A 177 13.95 -11.05 -13.57
C TYR A 177 15.40 -11.48 -13.49
N LYS A 178 16.33 -10.51 -13.42
CA LYS A 178 17.79 -10.75 -13.40
C LYS A 178 18.26 -11.72 -14.51
N GLY A 179 17.68 -11.60 -15.71
CA GLY A 179 17.99 -12.44 -16.88
C GLY A 179 17.29 -13.80 -16.93
N GLU A 180 16.51 -14.16 -15.91
CA GLU A 180 15.84 -15.46 -15.81
C GLU A 180 14.32 -15.32 -15.95
N LYS A 181 13.67 -16.41 -16.36
CA LYS A 181 12.21 -16.53 -16.33
C LYS A 181 11.75 -17.00 -14.96
N VAL A 182 10.79 -16.28 -14.38
CA VAL A 182 10.21 -16.60 -13.06
C VAL A 182 8.74 -16.91 -13.19
N LYS A 183 8.35 -18.10 -12.70
CA LYS A 183 6.94 -18.43 -12.45
C LYS A 183 6.56 -17.98 -11.05
N PHE A 184 5.40 -17.34 -10.94
CA PHE A 184 4.97 -16.65 -9.73
C PHE A 184 3.48 -16.93 -9.49
N THR A 185 3.14 -17.50 -8.33
CA THR A 185 1.76 -17.87 -7.97
C THR A 185 1.47 -17.55 -6.53
N TRP A 186 0.28 -17.00 -6.27
CA TRP A 186 -0.22 -16.75 -4.91
C TRP A 186 -1.38 -17.68 -4.60
N GLU A 187 -1.36 -18.27 -3.42
CA GLU A 187 -2.49 -18.95 -2.81
C GLU A 187 -2.89 -18.18 -1.55
N VAL A 188 -4.10 -17.65 -1.54
CA VAL A 188 -4.59 -16.78 -0.49
C VAL A 188 -5.73 -17.47 0.25
N THR A 189 -5.61 -17.60 1.56
CA THR A 189 -6.69 -18.06 2.42
C THR A 189 -7.21 -16.92 3.29
N PHE A 190 -8.51 -16.96 3.58
CA PHE A 190 -9.21 -15.93 4.31
C PHE A 190 -9.90 -16.56 5.53
N ASP A 191 -9.39 -16.27 6.73
CA ASP A 191 -10.06 -16.66 7.96
C ASP A 191 -10.83 -15.46 8.52
N TRP A 192 -12.14 -15.41 8.24
CA TRP A 192 -13.02 -14.34 8.71
C TRP A 192 -13.29 -14.38 10.21
N ARG A 193 -13.03 -15.51 10.89
CA ARG A 193 -13.18 -15.62 12.34
C ARG A 193 -12.02 -14.91 13.04
N THR A 194 -10.79 -15.17 12.60
CA THR A 194 -9.58 -14.53 13.15
C THR A 194 -9.23 -13.21 12.44
N ARG A 195 -9.91 -12.91 11.32
CA ARG A 195 -9.66 -11.76 10.45
C ARG A 195 -8.25 -11.72 9.86
N ILE A 196 -7.65 -12.89 9.69
CA ILE A 196 -6.31 -13.02 9.10
C ILE A 196 -6.41 -13.57 7.67
N LYS A 197 -5.77 -12.86 6.76
CA LYS A 197 -5.49 -13.29 5.39
C LYS A 197 -4.09 -13.89 5.36
N THR A 198 -3.94 -15.09 4.84
CA THR A 198 -2.62 -15.71 4.65
C THR A 198 -2.35 -15.86 3.15
N CYS A 199 -1.27 -15.27 2.67
CA CYS A 199 -0.82 -15.36 1.28
C CYS A 199 0.45 -16.23 1.23
N ALA A 200 0.33 -17.43 0.67
CA ALA A 200 1.46 -18.26 0.30
C ALA A 200 1.91 -17.91 -1.12
N ILE A 201 3.12 -17.39 -1.24
CA ILE A 201 3.75 -16.96 -2.48
C ILE A 201 4.74 -18.04 -2.91
N TYR A 202 4.48 -18.64 -4.06
CA TYR A 202 5.32 -19.65 -4.67
C TYR A 202 6.06 -19.03 -5.85
N THR A 203 7.38 -19.20 -5.87
CA THR A 203 8.21 -18.77 -6.99
C THR A 203 9.08 -19.92 -7.48
N ASN A 204 9.31 -19.98 -8.80
CA ASN A 204 10.33 -20.83 -9.39
C ASN A 204 11.35 -19.92 -10.10
N PHE A 205 12.56 -19.83 -9.54
CA PHE A 205 13.66 -19.02 -10.06
C PHE A 205 14.91 -19.88 -10.14
N LYS A 206 15.58 -19.90 -11.30
CA LYS A 206 16.77 -20.75 -11.55
C LYS A 206 16.52 -22.23 -11.21
N ASN A 207 15.34 -22.74 -11.57
CA ASN A 207 14.87 -24.10 -11.26
C ASN A 207 14.81 -24.43 -9.76
N GLN A 208 14.72 -23.41 -8.89
CA GLN A 208 14.53 -23.57 -7.45
C GLN A 208 13.15 -23.06 -7.05
N GLU A 209 12.40 -23.93 -6.37
CA GLU A 209 11.11 -23.57 -5.79
C GLU A 209 11.32 -22.86 -4.45
N ASN A 210 10.69 -21.70 -4.29
CA ASN A 210 10.67 -20.95 -3.05
C ASN A 210 9.23 -20.74 -2.61
N LYS A 211 9.03 -20.74 -1.29
CA LYS A 211 7.74 -20.41 -0.67
C LYS A 211 7.96 -19.37 0.40
N VAL A 212 7.20 -18.28 0.32
CA VAL A 212 7.11 -17.28 1.38
C VAL A 212 5.65 -17.13 1.80
N VAL A 213 5.43 -17.00 3.10
CA VAL A 213 4.09 -16.82 3.66
C VAL A 213 4.01 -15.44 4.30
N ILE A 214 3.06 -14.63 3.83
CA ILE A 214 2.80 -13.28 4.34
C ILE A 214 1.39 -13.26 4.90
N LYS A 215 1.21 -12.61 6.04
CA LYS A 215 -0.11 -12.46 6.66
C LYS A 215 -0.52 -11.00 6.66
N SER A 216 -1.83 -10.76 6.59
CA SER A 216 -2.41 -9.42 6.68
C SER A 216 -3.77 -9.50 7.37
N TYR A 217 -4.34 -8.37 7.72
CA TYR A 217 -5.71 -8.29 8.18
C TYR A 217 -6.73 -8.40 7.05
N ILE A 218 -7.93 -8.81 7.41
CA ILE A 218 -9.13 -8.78 6.59
C ILE A 218 -10.08 -7.75 7.20
N ILE A 219 -10.20 -6.62 6.52
CA ILE A 219 -11.23 -5.62 6.78
C ILE A 219 -12.06 -5.41 5.51
N THR A 220 -13.32 -5.10 5.71
CA THR A 220 -14.24 -4.68 4.67
C THR A 220 -14.10 -3.18 4.40
N LEU A 221 -14.60 -2.74 3.25
CA LEU A 221 -14.65 -1.33 2.91
C LEU A 221 -15.53 -0.52 3.87
N GLU A 222 -16.62 -1.11 4.37
CA GLU A 222 -17.50 -0.49 5.36
C GLU A 222 -16.78 -0.29 6.70
N GLU A 223 -16.08 -1.32 7.20
CA GLU A 223 -15.25 -1.22 8.39
C GLU A 223 -14.16 -0.15 8.22
N LEU A 224 -13.46 -0.12 7.07
CA LEU A 224 -12.45 0.92 6.79
C LEU A 224 -13.05 2.33 6.81
N ARG A 225 -14.23 2.54 6.21
CA ARG A 225 -14.91 3.85 6.22
C ARG A 225 -15.24 4.29 7.64
N SER A 226 -15.78 3.39 8.47
CA SER A 226 -16.09 3.69 9.87
C SER A 226 -14.82 4.02 10.67
N LEU A 227 -13.70 3.34 10.40
CA LEU A 227 -12.43 3.64 11.07
C LEU A 227 -11.86 4.99 10.64
N ILE A 228 -11.97 5.35 9.36
CA ILE A 228 -11.58 6.68 8.85
C ILE A 228 -12.44 7.76 9.53
N GLU A 229 -13.75 7.56 9.66
CA GLU A 229 -14.64 8.49 10.38
C GLU A 229 -14.25 8.64 11.85
N LYS A 230 -14.04 7.52 12.56
CA LYS A 230 -13.60 7.51 13.95
C LYS A 230 -12.24 8.20 14.16
N ALA A 231 -11.37 8.21 13.15
CA ALA A 231 -10.09 8.93 13.21
C ALA A 231 -10.25 10.46 13.03
N GLY A 232 -11.46 10.97 12.81
CA GLY A 232 -11.77 12.40 12.74
C GLY A 232 -11.93 12.95 11.31
N PHE A 233 -11.89 12.09 10.29
CA PHE A 233 -12.12 12.51 8.91
C PHE A 233 -13.60 12.70 8.61
N ILE A 234 -13.91 13.63 7.71
CA ILE A 234 -15.27 13.95 7.24
C ILE A 234 -15.40 13.74 5.72
N ASN A 235 -16.63 13.83 5.19
CA ASN A 235 -16.94 13.70 3.76
C ASN A 235 -16.40 12.42 3.10
N ILE A 236 -16.51 11.30 3.82
CA ILE A 236 -15.90 10.03 3.45
C ILE A 236 -16.69 9.35 2.33
N HIS A 237 -16.01 9.08 1.22
CA HIS A 237 -16.60 8.44 0.07
C HIS A 237 -15.64 7.43 -0.57
N THR A 238 -16.22 6.50 -1.35
CA THR A 238 -15.46 5.49 -2.08
C THR A 238 -15.46 5.82 -3.56
N VAL A 239 -14.28 5.77 -4.16
CA VAL A 239 -14.07 5.91 -5.60
C VAL A 239 -13.76 4.54 -6.18
N LYS A 240 -14.69 4.02 -6.99
CA LYS A 240 -14.53 2.77 -7.71
C LYS A 240 -13.96 3.06 -9.09
N ILE A 241 -12.76 2.55 -9.36
CA ILE A 241 -12.10 2.73 -10.66
C ILE A 241 -12.15 1.38 -11.41
N PRO A 242 -12.77 1.33 -12.60
CA PRO A 242 -12.76 0.14 -13.44
C PRO A 242 -11.32 -0.24 -13.83
N GLY A 243 -11.03 -1.55 -13.80
CA GLY A 243 -9.73 -2.07 -14.25
C GLY A 243 -8.57 -1.89 -13.27
N ILE A 244 -8.78 -1.32 -12.08
CA ILE A 244 -7.83 -1.44 -10.96
C ILE A 244 -8.36 -2.43 -9.92
N ARG A 245 -7.46 -2.97 -9.08
CA ARG A 245 -7.77 -4.04 -8.12
C ARG A 245 -8.35 -3.54 -6.81
N ASP A 246 -8.22 -2.24 -6.56
CA ASP A 246 -8.59 -1.62 -5.29
C ASP A 246 -9.75 -0.66 -5.46
N ASP A 247 -10.51 -0.51 -4.37
CA ASP A 247 -11.39 0.63 -4.17
C ASP A 247 -10.60 1.67 -3.36
N LEU A 248 -10.76 2.96 -3.70
CA LEU A 248 -10.11 4.05 -2.98
C LEU A 248 -11.11 4.69 -2.03
N CYS A 249 -10.80 4.73 -0.74
CA CYS A 249 -11.56 5.47 0.26
C CYS A 249 -10.90 6.83 0.48
N VAL A 250 -11.68 7.89 0.31
CA VAL A 250 -11.22 9.28 0.45
C VAL A 250 -11.93 9.91 1.63
N GLY A 251 -11.18 10.59 2.50
CA GLY A 251 -11.72 11.37 3.63
C GLY A 251 -10.96 12.67 3.80
N TYR A 252 -11.61 13.68 4.39
CA TYR A 252 -11.05 15.03 4.52
C TYR A 252 -10.83 15.38 5.97
N LYS A 253 -9.72 16.07 6.25
CA LYS A 253 -9.50 16.70 7.54
C LYS A 253 -10.32 18.01 7.58
N PRO A 254 -11.17 18.21 8.60
CA PRO A 254 -11.89 19.48 8.76
C PRO A 254 -10.95 20.68 8.90
#